data_AF-A0A2E0R146-F1
#
_entry.id   AF-A0A2E0R146-F1
#
_cell.length_a   1.000
_cell.length_b   1.000
_cell.length_c   1.000
_cell.angle_alpha   90.00
_cell.angle_beta   90.00
_cell.angle_gamma   90.00
#
_symmetry.space_group_name_H-M   'P 1'
#
loop_
_entity.id
_entity.type
_entity.pdbx_description
1 polymer ?
#
loop_
_entity_poly.entity_id
_entity_poly.type
_entity_poly.pdbx_seq_one_letter_code
_entity_poly.pdbx_strand_id
1 'polypeptide(L)'
;MDDRTKFIKWYVRPFNRLKRIKNGDGAFIILSTGIFLCERYYRIKSNCIRKDDLPDKFYKVAAKDLKVDLDVFERFWGIFRHGMQHRGQPQKWFKEWTRTRSRKTPKRYGWSIDNDYSAVPTMCKINGKKTICINPHKFTHLMLCKFLQRPDYLGKSVRHQFGNISPRPTDCICE
;
A
#
# COMPACT_ATOMS: atom_id res chain seq x y z
N MET A 1 -20.75 -0.54 -16.65
CA MET A 1 -20.28 0.23 -15.48
C MET A 1 -18.89 0.73 -15.80
N ASP A 2 -18.68 2.05 -15.82
CA ASP A 2 -17.37 2.65 -16.09
C ASP A 2 -16.37 2.38 -14.94
N ASP A 3 -15.09 2.56 -15.22
CA ASP A 3 -14.00 2.27 -14.29
C ASP A 3 -14.06 3.11 -13.00
N ARG A 4 -14.55 4.35 -13.06
CA ARG A 4 -14.72 5.19 -11.87
C ARG A 4 -15.81 4.64 -10.98
N THR A 5 -16.94 4.24 -11.56
CA THR A 5 -18.02 3.60 -10.81
C THR A 5 -17.55 2.28 -10.18
N LYS A 6 -16.79 1.46 -10.91
CA LYS A 6 -16.16 0.24 -10.36
C LYS A 6 -15.24 0.58 -9.19
N PHE A 7 -14.34 1.55 -9.34
CA PHE A 7 -13.41 1.99 -8.29
C PHE A 7 -14.12 2.44 -7.02
N ILE A 8 -15.18 3.24 -7.15
CA ILE A 8 -15.98 3.70 -6.01
C ILE A 8 -16.64 2.51 -5.31
N LYS A 9 -17.26 1.59 -6.06
CA LYS A 9 -17.94 0.43 -5.49
C LYS A 9 -16.97 -0.56 -4.83
N TRP A 10 -15.79 -0.75 -5.40
CA TRP A 10 -14.86 -1.81 -4.98
C TRP A 10 -13.87 -1.37 -3.92
N TYR A 11 -13.52 -0.08 -3.85
CA TYR A 11 -12.50 0.40 -2.90
C TYR A 11 -13.02 1.47 -1.97
N VAL A 12 -13.69 2.51 -2.49
CA VAL A 12 -14.14 3.63 -1.65
C VAL A 12 -15.23 3.21 -0.68
N ARG A 13 -16.28 2.50 -1.16
CA ARG A 13 -17.37 2.03 -0.28
C ARG A 13 -16.89 1.02 0.77
N PRO A 14 -16.11 -0.03 0.43
CA PRO A 14 -15.58 -0.96 1.43
C PRO A 14 -14.65 -0.28 2.44
N PHE A 15 -13.76 0.62 1.99
CA PHE A 15 -12.92 1.42 2.89
C PHE A 15 -13.76 2.18 3.93
N ASN A 16 -14.82 2.87 3.49
CA ASN A 16 -15.69 3.62 4.39
C ASN A 16 -16.44 2.72 5.39
N ARG A 17 -16.74 1.48 5.03
CA ARG A 17 -17.31 0.48 5.96
C ARG A 17 -16.26 0.00 6.96
N LEU A 18 -15.09 -0.41 6.48
CA LEU A 18 -13.98 -0.89 7.32
C LEU A 18 -13.52 0.18 8.32
N LYS A 19 -13.52 1.47 7.95
CA LYS A 19 -13.16 2.58 8.83
C LYS A 19 -14.08 2.71 10.05
N ARG A 20 -15.31 2.18 10.00
CA ARG A 20 -16.28 2.25 11.09
C ARG A 20 -16.13 1.12 12.11
N ILE A 21 -15.31 0.11 11.81
CA ILE A 21 -15.03 -0.98 12.75
C ILE A 21 -14.25 -0.41 13.94
N LYS A 22 -14.71 -0.69 15.16
CA LYS A 22 -14.09 -0.21 16.41
C LYS A 22 -12.73 -0.88 16.64
N ASN A 23 -11.95 -0.34 17.58
CA ASN A 23 -10.66 -0.89 18.04
C ASN A 23 -9.56 -1.06 16.97
N GLY A 24 -9.80 -0.63 15.73
CA GLY A 24 -8.82 -0.74 14.65
C GLY A 24 -8.77 -2.12 14.00
N ASP A 25 -9.73 -3.02 14.23
CA ASP A 25 -9.68 -4.40 13.71
C ASP A 25 -9.66 -4.46 12.16
N GLY A 26 -10.16 -3.42 11.49
CA GLY A 26 -10.07 -3.27 10.04
C GLY A 26 -8.72 -2.78 9.50
N ALA A 27 -7.79 -2.38 10.37
CA ALA A 27 -6.57 -1.64 10.00
C ALA A 27 -5.68 -2.40 9.00
N PHE A 28 -5.50 -3.72 9.19
CA PHE A 28 -4.69 -4.55 8.29
C PHE A 28 -5.28 -4.61 6.88
N ILE A 29 -6.59 -4.81 6.76
CA ILE A 29 -7.28 -4.88 5.47
C ILE A 29 -7.27 -3.51 4.79
N ILE A 30 -7.48 -2.44 5.55
CA ILE A 30 -7.40 -1.07 5.07
C ILE A 30 -6.00 -0.78 4.55
N LEU A 31 -4.95 -1.09 5.30
CA LEU A 31 -3.57 -0.84 4.89
C LEU A 31 -3.18 -1.69 3.67
N SER A 32 -3.57 -2.97 3.66
CA SER A 32 -3.40 -3.86 2.50
C SER A 32 -4.01 -3.21 1.24
N THR A 33 -5.20 -2.65 1.38
CA THR A 33 -5.88 -1.89 0.31
C THR A 33 -5.06 -0.69 -0.16
N GLY A 34 -4.55 0.11 0.77
CA GLY A 34 -3.69 1.24 0.44
C GLY A 34 -2.41 0.82 -0.29
N ILE A 35 -1.79 -0.30 0.11
CA ILE A 35 -0.53 -0.77 -0.46
C ILE A 35 -0.67 -1.19 -1.92
N PHE A 36 -1.65 -2.01 -2.28
CA PHE A 36 -1.80 -2.40 -3.69
C PHE A 36 -2.28 -1.24 -4.56
N LEU A 37 -3.06 -0.29 -4.01
CA LEU A 37 -3.42 0.94 -4.70
C LEU A 37 -2.20 1.83 -4.93
N CYS A 38 -1.31 1.94 -3.93
CA CYS A 38 -0.01 2.60 -4.06
C CYS A 38 0.82 1.95 -5.18
N GLU A 39 0.91 0.62 -5.21
CA GLU A 39 1.61 -0.11 -6.27
C GLU A 39 1.04 0.25 -7.64
N ARG A 40 -0.28 0.11 -7.81
CA ARG A 40 -0.95 0.39 -9.08
C ARG A 40 -0.74 1.83 -9.52
N TYR A 41 -0.95 2.80 -8.62
CA TYR A 41 -0.87 4.22 -8.94
C TYR A 41 0.54 4.61 -9.40
N TYR A 42 1.56 4.25 -8.62
CA TYR A 42 2.92 4.66 -8.94
C TYR A 42 3.53 3.88 -10.08
N ARG A 43 3.13 2.62 -10.33
CA ARG A 43 3.50 1.91 -11.55
C ARG A 43 3.00 2.61 -12.81
N ILE A 44 1.76 3.11 -12.79
CA ILE A 44 1.21 3.90 -13.91
C ILE A 44 1.98 5.22 -14.04
N LYS A 45 2.13 5.95 -12.94
CA LYS A 45 2.79 7.26 -12.92
C LYS A 45 4.26 7.20 -13.37
N SER A 46 4.98 6.13 -13.03
CA SER A 46 6.39 5.95 -13.39
C SER A 46 6.58 5.21 -14.72
N ASN A 47 5.50 4.77 -15.38
CA ASN A 47 5.52 3.90 -16.56
C ASN A 47 6.28 2.56 -16.30
N CYS A 48 6.12 2.01 -15.10
CA CYS A 48 6.75 0.78 -14.61
C CYS A 48 5.73 -0.38 -14.64
N ILE A 49 5.34 -0.75 -15.86
CA ILE A 49 4.19 -1.63 -16.09
C ILE A 49 4.54 -3.11 -15.92
N ARG A 50 5.79 -3.53 -16.20
CA ARG A 50 6.20 -4.94 -16.01
C ARG A 50 6.65 -5.16 -14.57
N LYS A 51 6.54 -6.41 -14.09
CA LYS A 51 6.91 -6.80 -12.73
C LYS A 51 8.41 -6.56 -12.47
N ASP A 52 9.22 -6.85 -13.48
CA ASP A 52 10.69 -6.71 -13.45
C ASP A 52 11.10 -5.24 -13.60
N ASP A 53 10.19 -4.40 -14.09
CA ASP A 53 10.27 -2.95 -14.05
C ASP A 53 9.80 -2.41 -12.68
N LEU A 54 10.21 -2.97 -11.55
CA LEU A 54 10.28 -2.18 -10.30
C LEU A 54 11.70 -1.60 -10.16
N PRO A 55 12.17 -0.72 -11.08
CA PRO A 55 13.46 -0.08 -10.92
C PRO A 55 13.34 1.01 -9.86
N ASP A 56 14.49 1.54 -9.46
CA ASP A 56 14.66 2.77 -8.71
C ASP A 56 13.67 3.90 -9.10
N LYS A 57 13.21 3.94 -10.36
CA LYS A 57 12.22 4.91 -10.83
C LYS A 57 10.89 4.86 -10.07
N PHE A 58 10.35 3.67 -9.78
CA PHE A 58 9.11 3.54 -9.02
C PHE A 58 9.28 4.13 -7.61
N TYR A 59 10.35 3.76 -6.91
CA TYR A 59 10.64 4.26 -5.56
C TYR A 59 10.91 5.77 -5.56
N LYS A 60 11.72 6.27 -6.50
CA LYS A 60 12.02 7.71 -6.63
C LYS A 60 10.77 8.54 -6.91
N VAL A 61 9.90 8.08 -7.82
CA VAL A 61 8.64 8.78 -8.13
C VAL A 61 7.71 8.79 -6.93
N ALA A 62 7.53 7.64 -6.27
CA ALA A 62 6.66 7.54 -5.10
C ALA A 62 7.18 8.36 -3.92
N ALA A 63 8.47 8.25 -3.58
CA ALA A 63 9.10 8.99 -2.50
C ALA A 63 8.97 10.52 -2.71
N LYS A 64 9.27 10.99 -3.93
CA LYS A 64 9.13 12.41 -4.30
C LYS A 64 7.68 12.89 -4.18
N ASP A 65 6.72 12.13 -4.68
CA ASP A 65 5.30 12.52 -4.69
C ASP A 65 4.64 12.46 -3.31
N LEU A 66 5.11 11.56 -2.44
CA LEU A 66 4.70 11.46 -1.04
C LEU A 66 5.48 12.39 -0.11
N LYS A 67 6.52 13.08 -0.63
CA LYS A 67 7.45 13.91 0.15
C LYS A 67 8.08 13.15 1.33
N VAL A 68 8.51 11.92 1.07
CA VAL A 68 9.23 11.08 2.04
C VAL A 68 10.63 10.77 1.52
N ASP A 69 11.56 10.53 2.43
CA ASP A 69 12.90 10.05 2.05
C ASP A 69 12.81 8.74 1.27
N LEU A 70 13.66 8.61 0.25
CA LEU A 70 13.72 7.41 -0.59
C LEU A 70 13.99 6.15 0.25
N ASP A 71 14.94 6.23 1.18
CA ASP A 71 15.29 5.12 2.10
C ASP A 71 14.11 4.72 3.00
N VAL A 72 13.30 5.68 3.44
CA VAL A 72 12.09 5.42 4.24
C VAL A 72 11.04 4.71 3.37
N PHE A 73 10.84 5.16 2.14
CA PHE A 73 9.89 4.53 1.23
C PHE A 73 10.30 3.10 0.83
N GLU A 74 11.57 2.87 0.52
CA GLU A 74 12.09 1.55 0.18
C GLU A 74 11.88 0.54 1.33
N ARG A 75 12.12 0.97 2.57
CA ARG A 75 11.89 0.14 3.76
C ARG A 75 10.41 -0.08 4.03
N PHE A 76 9.59 0.96 3.92
CA PHE A 76 8.14 0.84 3.97
C PHE A 76 7.66 -0.21 2.97
N TRP A 77 8.12 -0.12 1.72
CA TRP A 77 7.76 -1.05 0.66
C TRP A 77 8.19 -2.48 0.98
N GLY A 78 9.45 -2.66 1.38
CA GLY A 78 9.98 -3.96 1.74
C GLY A 78 9.27 -4.62 2.92
N ILE A 79 8.93 -3.85 3.95
CA ILE A 79 8.29 -4.38 5.16
C ILE A 79 6.82 -4.68 4.90
N PHE A 80 6.07 -3.69 4.43
CA PHE A 80 4.62 -3.79 4.34
C PHE A 80 4.18 -4.50 3.07
N ARG A 81 4.67 -4.11 1.88
CA ARG A 81 4.23 -4.75 0.64
C ARG A 81 4.70 -6.20 0.56
N HIS A 82 5.98 -6.50 0.80
CA HIS A 82 6.43 -7.89 0.72
C HIS A 82 5.84 -8.77 1.83
N GLY A 83 5.68 -8.24 3.03
CA GLY A 83 5.08 -8.98 4.13
C GLY A 83 3.59 -9.17 3.93
N MET A 84 2.82 -8.08 3.94
CA MET A 84 1.36 -8.15 3.98
C MET A 84 0.77 -8.81 2.74
N GLN A 85 1.24 -8.47 1.53
CA GLN A 85 0.62 -8.99 0.30
C GLN A 85 1.02 -10.43 -0.03
N HIS A 86 2.15 -10.93 0.48
CA HIS A 86 2.58 -12.33 0.21
C HIS A 86 2.37 -13.27 1.39
N ARG A 87 2.33 -12.76 2.62
CA ARG A 87 2.31 -13.56 3.85
C ARG A 87 1.25 -13.14 4.86
N GLY A 88 0.40 -12.15 4.53
CA GLY A 88 -0.66 -11.68 5.42
C GLY A 88 -0.18 -10.82 6.61
N GLN A 89 1.13 -10.59 6.76
CA GLN A 89 1.69 -9.79 7.86
C GLN A 89 2.97 -9.05 7.45
N PRO A 90 3.21 -7.80 7.90
CA PRO A 90 4.44 -7.08 7.56
C PRO A 90 5.70 -7.84 8.00
N GLN A 91 6.78 -7.71 7.21
CA GLN A 91 8.02 -8.42 7.51
C GLN A 91 8.62 -7.93 8.84
N LYS A 92 9.01 -8.89 9.68
CA LYS A 92 9.74 -8.61 10.92
C LYS A 92 11.17 -8.10 10.67
N TRP A 93 11.74 -8.44 9.52
CA TRP A 93 13.12 -8.15 9.16
C TRP A 93 13.19 -7.68 7.70
N PHE A 94 13.79 -6.52 7.47
CA PHE A 94 14.10 -6.07 6.11
C PHE A 94 15.55 -6.43 5.79
N LYS A 95 15.74 -7.32 4.81
CA LYS A 95 17.06 -7.58 4.25
C LYS A 95 17.35 -6.47 3.24
N GLU A 96 18.27 -5.57 3.58
CA GLU A 96 18.83 -4.62 2.64
C GLU A 96 19.57 -5.41 1.56
N TRP A 97 19.00 -5.48 0.35
CA TRP A 97 19.68 -6.04 -0.82
C TRP A 97 20.72 -5.03 -1.28
N THR A 98 21.88 -5.02 -0.62
CA THR A 98 23.03 -4.32 -1.20
C THR A 98 23.42 -5.05 -2.49
N ARG A 99 23.57 -4.32 -3.59
CA ARG A 99 24.12 -4.85 -4.86
C ARG A 99 25.47 -5.56 -4.67
N THR A 100 26.20 -5.20 -3.62
CA THR A 100 27.36 -5.93 -3.14
C THR A 100 26.93 -7.12 -2.28
N ARG A 101 27.31 -8.33 -2.70
CA ARG A 101 27.22 -9.62 -1.97
C ARG A 101 27.94 -9.63 -0.60
N SER A 102 28.25 -8.48 -0.02
CA SER A 102 28.76 -8.43 1.35
C SER A 102 27.64 -8.88 2.30
N ARG A 103 27.87 -9.97 3.04
CA ARG A 103 27.03 -10.46 4.14
C ARG A 103 26.94 -9.41 5.27
N LYS A 104 26.34 -8.24 5.02
CA LYS A 104 26.01 -7.30 6.08
C LYS A 104 24.83 -7.88 6.86
N THR A 105 24.97 -7.86 8.18
CA THR A 105 23.91 -8.26 9.10
C THR A 105 22.62 -7.52 8.73
N PRO A 106 21.49 -8.21 8.49
CA PRO A 106 20.26 -7.55 8.09
C PRO A 106 19.85 -6.52 9.15
N LYS A 107 19.65 -5.28 8.70
CA LYS A 107 19.19 -4.21 9.56
C LYS A 107 17.78 -4.54 10.06
N ARG A 108 17.58 -4.44 11.38
CA ARG A 108 16.30 -4.76 12.03
C ARG A 108 15.43 -3.51 12.05
N TYR A 109 14.34 -3.53 11.29
CA TYR A 109 13.31 -2.48 11.32
C TYR A 109 12.02 -3.06 11.89
N GLY A 110 11.42 -2.33 12.84
CA GLY A 110 10.06 -2.59 13.27
C GLY A 110 9.04 -2.00 12.29
N TRP A 111 7.78 -2.34 12.52
CA TRP A 111 6.64 -1.65 11.95
C TRP A 111 5.66 -1.30 13.08
N SER A 112 4.95 -0.20 12.93
CA SER A 112 3.88 0.20 13.84
C SER A 112 2.78 0.89 13.03
N ILE A 113 1.54 0.54 13.36
CA ILE A 113 0.35 1.15 12.78
C ILE A 113 -0.43 1.80 13.91
N ASP A 114 -0.83 3.05 13.71
CA ASP A 114 -1.53 3.82 14.73
C ASP A 114 -2.34 4.96 14.07
N ASN A 115 -3.40 5.41 14.73
CA ASN A 115 -4.23 6.51 14.27
C ASN A 115 -3.53 7.88 14.38
N ASP A 116 -2.55 8.01 15.26
CA ASP A 116 -1.84 9.26 15.49
C ASP A 116 -0.73 9.50 14.46
N TYR A 117 -0.30 8.45 13.76
CA TYR A 117 0.71 8.57 12.71
C TYR A 117 0.22 9.35 11.47
N SER A 118 1.19 9.71 10.62
CA SER A 118 0.97 10.42 9.37
C SER A 118 0.31 9.55 8.29
N ALA A 119 -0.27 10.22 7.28
CA ALA A 119 -0.78 9.58 6.06
C ALA A 119 0.33 8.97 5.20
N VAL A 120 1.58 9.39 5.38
CA VAL A 120 2.74 8.89 4.65
C VAL A 120 3.68 8.16 5.61
N PRO A 121 4.44 7.15 5.15
CA PRO A 121 5.33 6.40 6.02
C PRO A 121 6.43 7.30 6.60
N THR A 122 6.65 7.19 7.91
CA THR A 122 7.70 7.92 8.62
C THR A 122 8.60 6.97 9.40
N MET A 123 9.86 7.36 9.61
CA MET A 123 10.76 6.63 10.50
C MET A 123 10.62 7.14 11.93
N CYS A 124 10.22 6.26 12.85
CA CYS A 124 10.19 6.54 14.28
C CYS A 124 11.27 5.75 15.01
N LYS A 125 11.54 6.14 16.26
CA LYS A 125 12.29 5.32 17.23
C LYS A 125 11.33 4.86 18.33
N ILE A 126 11.01 3.57 18.34
CA ILE A 126 10.11 2.96 19.35
C ILE A 126 10.94 1.95 20.14
N ASN A 127 11.05 2.13 21.45
CA ASN A 127 11.84 1.27 22.34
C ASN A 127 13.28 1.06 21.82
N GLY A 128 13.92 2.15 21.39
CA GLY A 128 15.28 2.14 20.84
C GLY A 128 15.43 1.60 19.41
N LYS A 129 14.37 1.03 18.82
CA LYS A 129 14.38 0.41 17.49
C LYS A 129 13.85 1.37 16.43
N LYS A 130 14.48 1.38 15.25
CA LYS A 130 13.97 2.08 14.06
C LYS A 130 12.72 1.36 13.57
N THR A 131 11.62 2.10 13.46
CA THR A 131 10.31 1.54 13.14
C THR A 131 9.66 2.37 12.05
N ILE A 132 9.15 1.72 10.99
CA ILE A 132 8.29 2.40 10.03
C ILE A 132 6.91 2.55 10.66
N CYS A 133 6.48 3.79 10.83
CA CYS A 133 5.18 4.17 11.36
C CYS A 133 4.27 4.62 10.22
N ILE A 134 3.02 4.19 10.24
CA ILE A 134 2.03 4.66 9.27
C ILE A 134 0.62 4.60 9.83
N ASN A 135 -0.21 5.60 9.49
CA ASN A 135 -1.63 5.50 9.76
C ASN A 135 -2.32 4.77 8.60
N PRO A 136 -2.93 3.61 8.84
CA PRO A 136 -3.54 2.80 7.80
C PRO A 136 -4.72 3.51 7.12
N HIS A 137 -5.57 4.19 7.89
CA HIS A 137 -6.74 4.90 7.38
C HIS A 137 -6.33 6.12 6.54
N LYS A 138 -5.42 6.95 7.04
CA LYS A 138 -4.95 8.16 6.35
C LYS A 138 -4.18 7.80 5.08
N PHE A 139 -3.32 6.78 5.11
CA PHE A 139 -2.58 6.33 3.93
C PHE A 139 -3.50 5.77 2.84
N THR A 140 -4.45 4.90 3.21
CA THR A 140 -5.38 4.35 2.22
C THR A 140 -6.30 5.43 1.68
N HIS A 141 -6.77 6.36 2.51
CA HIS A 141 -7.53 7.51 2.05
C HIS A 141 -6.75 8.37 1.05
N LEU A 142 -5.49 8.69 1.35
CA LEU A 142 -4.58 9.40 0.44
C LEU A 142 -4.53 8.70 -0.93
N MET A 143 -4.43 7.37 -0.94
CA MET A 143 -4.34 6.61 -2.18
C MET A 143 -5.65 6.56 -2.96
N LEU A 144 -6.79 6.47 -2.28
CA LEU A 144 -8.11 6.62 -2.92
C LEU A 144 -8.25 8.00 -3.56
N CYS A 145 -7.88 9.06 -2.84
CA CYS A 145 -7.93 10.44 -3.35
C CYS A 145 -7.08 10.63 -4.59
N LYS A 146 -5.85 10.08 -4.63
CA LYS A 146 -4.99 10.19 -5.82
C LYS A 146 -5.63 9.58 -7.07
N PHE A 147 -6.34 8.44 -6.95
CA PHE A 147 -7.08 7.86 -8.07
C PHE A 147 -8.32 8.65 -8.46
N LEU A 148 -9.06 9.18 -7.48
CA LEU A 148 -10.24 10.01 -7.74
C LEU A 148 -9.88 11.33 -8.43
N GLN A 149 -8.70 11.89 -8.14
CA GLN A 149 -8.16 13.08 -8.79
C GLN A 149 -7.56 12.79 -10.18
N ARG A 150 -7.23 11.53 -10.47
CA ARG A 150 -6.67 11.06 -11.75
C ARG A 150 -7.51 9.91 -12.30
N PRO A 151 -8.77 10.15 -12.67
CA PRO A 151 -9.64 9.11 -13.20
C PRO A 151 -9.07 8.48 -14.48
N ASP A 152 -8.23 9.21 -15.22
CA ASP A 152 -7.48 8.71 -16.37
C ASP A 152 -6.53 7.55 -16.03
N TYR A 153 -6.14 7.37 -14.77
CA TYR A 153 -5.29 6.26 -14.33
C TYR A 153 -6.07 4.97 -14.10
N LEU A 154 -7.40 5.03 -13.98
CA LEU A 154 -8.19 3.84 -13.67
C LEU A 154 -8.13 2.80 -14.80
N GLY A 155 -8.18 3.26 -16.06
CA GLY A 155 -8.10 2.41 -17.26
C GLY A 155 -6.67 2.08 -17.74
N LYS A 156 -5.63 2.69 -17.17
CA LYS A 156 -4.23 2.56 -17.65
C LYS A 156 -3.48 1.31 -17.16
N SER A 157 -4.16 0.37 -16.49
CA SER A 157 -3.52 -0.89 -16.08
C SER A 157 -3.48 -1.86 -17.26
N VAL A 158 -2.31 -1.98 -17.89
CA VAL A 158 -2.11 -2.72 -19.15
C VAL A 158 -2.29 -4.25 -19.01
N ARG A 159 -2.30 -4.78 -17.77
CA ARG A 159 -2.49 -6.22 -17.50
C ARG A 159 -3.70 -6.53 -16.63
N HIS A 160 -4.22 -5.57 -15.87
CA HIS A 160 -5.25 -5.81 -14.84
C HIS A 160 -6.31 -4.70 -14.85
N GLN A 161 -7.07 -4.63 -15.94
CA GLN A 161 -8.29 -3.83 -16.00
C GLN A 161 -9.30 -4.29 -14.95
N PHE A 162 -10.21 -3.39 -14.55
CA PHE A 162 -11.27 -3.79 -13.63
C PHE A 162 -12.23 -4.77 -14.31
N GLY A 163 -12.33 -5.98 -13.76
CA GLY A 163 -13.25 -7.00 -14.25
C GLY A 163 -14.74 -6.63 -14.08
N ASN A 164 -15.61 -7.61 -14.27
CA ASN A 164 -17.02 -7.51 -13.92
C ASN A 164 -17.28 -8.45 -12.75
N ILE A 165 -17.97 -7.97 -11.72
CA ILE A 165 -18.35 -8.76 -10.54
C ILE A 165 -19.87 -8.92 -10.58
N SER A 166 -20.34 -10.15 -10.70
CA SER A 166 -21.77 -10.46 -10.60
C SER A 166 -22.24 -10.25 -9.16
N PRO A 167 -23.47 -9.75 -8.94
CA PRO A 167 -24.06 -9.70 -7.60
C PRO A 167 -24.04 -11.11 -6.97
N ARG A 168 -23.74 -11.20 -5.67
CA ARG A 168 -24.01 -12.45 -4.95
C ARG A 168 -25.54 -12.63 -4.86
N PRO A 169 -26.06 -13.85 -5.04
CA PRO A 169 -27.42 -14.18 -4.65
C PRO A 169 -27.62 -13.80 -3.17
N THR A 170 -28.82 -13.35 -2.80
CA THR A 170 -29.15 -12.87 -1.46
C THR A 170 -29.05 -13.93 -0.36
N ASP A 171 -28.84 -15.20 -0.70
CA ASP A 171 -29.13 -16.33 0.19
C ASP A 171 -27.89 -17.07 0.72
N CYS A 172 -26.69 -16.47 0.67
CA CYS A 172 -25.48 -17.08 1.23
C CYS A 172 -24.84 -16.20 2.29
N ILE A 173 -25.32 -16.32 3.52
CA ILE A 173 -24.61 -15.87 4.72
C ILE A 173 -23.99 -17.13 5.33
N CYS A 174 -22.68 -17.28 5.17
CA CYS A 174 -21.90 -18.09 6.11
C CYS A 174 -21.46 -17.12 7.20
N GLU A 175 -21.90 -17.36 8.43
CA GLU A 175 -21.43 -16.67 9.63
C GLU A 175 -19.97 -16.99 9.94
#